data_AF-A0AAD0LAA7-F1
#
_entry.id   AF-A0AAD0LAA7-F1
#
_cell.length_a   1.000
_cell.length_b   1.000
_cell.length_c   1.000
_cell.angle_alpha   90.00
_cell.angle_beta   90.00
_cell.angle_gamma   90.00
#
_symmetry.space_group_name_H-M   'P 1'
#
loop_
_entity.id
_entity.type
_entity.pdbx_description
1 polymer ?
#
loop_
_entity_poly.entity_id
_entity_poly.type
_entity_poly.pdbx_seq_one_letter_code
_entity_poly.pdbx_strand_id
1 'polypeptide(L)' 'MKDKHEVVMPDHQVYKDVEEAMRRHLEAQEAGLPAQEVERLRLILESQIKAAHQYHSDAMGRAPLNRH' A
#
# COMPACT_ATOMS: atom_id res chain seq x y z
N MET A 1 -17.78 -7.64 11.94
CA MET A 1 -16.52 -7.64 12.71
C MET A 1 -15.72 -6.51 12.12
N LYS A 2 -15.49 -5.43 12.88
CA LYS A 2 -14.85 -4.21 12.37
C LYS A 2 -13.36 -4.46 12.40
N ASP A 3 -12.77 -4.61 11.21
CA ASP A 3 -11.35 -4.87 11.02
C ASP A 3 -10.55 -3.88 11.85
N LYS A 4 -9.75 -4.43 12.75
CA LYS A 4 -8.82 -3.68 13.56
C LYS A 4 -7.79 -3.12 12.57
N HIS A 5 -8.01 -1.90 12.12
CA HIS A 5 -6.94 -1.03 11.65
C HIS A 5 -6.01 -0.84 12.84
N GLU A 6 -5.15 -1.83 13.05
CA GLU A 6 -3.95 -1.68 13.84
C GLU A 6 -3.22 -0.50 13.21
N VAL A 7 -3.06 0.53 14.02
CA VAL A 7 -2.62 1.86 13.64
C VAL A 7 -1.22 1.74 13.04
N VAL A 8 -1.16 1.52 11.73
CA VAL A 8 0.06 1.66 10.95
C VAL A 8 0.37 3.15 10.97
N MET A 9 1.56 3.51 11.45
CA MET A 9 1.96 4.90 11.58
C MET A 9 1.73 5.64 10.24
N PRO A 10 0.83 6.65 10.21
CA PRO A 10 0.43 7.34 8.97
C PRO A 10 1.57 8.15 8.31
N ASP A 11 2.70 8.30 9.00
CA ASP A 11 3.85 9.05 8.51
C ASP A 11 4.82 8.23 7.65
N HIS A 12 4.56 6.94 7.40
CA HIS A 12 5.48 6.13 6.61
C HIS A 12 5.29 6.36 5.10
N GLN A 13 6.39 6.72 4.43
CA GLN A 13 6.44 7.04 2.98
C GLN A 13 5.78 5.96 2.11
N VAL A 14 5.91 4.68 2.51
CA VAL A 14 5.33 3.53 1.79
C VAL A 14 3.81 3.62 1.66
N TYR A 15 3.10 4.17 2.65
CA TYR A 15 1.65 4.34 2.58
C TYR A 15 1.26 5.50 1.66
N LYS A 16 2.00 6.61 1.70
CA LYS A 16 1.83 7.73 0.76
C LYS A 16 2.02 7.29 -0.68
N ASP A 17 3.00 6.41 -0.92
CA ASP A 17 3.26 5.86 -2.25
C ASP A 17 2.12 4.94 -2.73
N VAL A 18 1.47 4.19 -1.82
CA VAL A 18 0.26 3.41 -2.13
C VAL A 18 -0.92 4.34 -2.46
N GLU A 19 -1.16 5.38 -1.66
CA GLU A 19 -2.25 6.33 -1.90
C GLU A 19 -2.09 7.09 -3.22
N GLU A 20 -0.86 7.48 -3.56
CA GLU A 20 -0.56 8.10 -4.84
C GLU A 20 -0.80 7.14 -6.02
N ALA A 21 -0.35 5.88 -5.90
CA ALA A 21 -0.56 4.87 -6.94
C ALA A 21 -2.04 4.52 -7.11
N MET A 22 -2.82 4.44 -6.03
CA MET A 22 -4.27 4.23 -6.08
C MET A 22 -4.97 5.38 -6.81
N ARG A 23 -4.64 6.63 -6.46
CA ARG A 23 -5.22 7.80 -7.13
C ARG A 23 -4.92 7.81 -8.62
N ARG A 24 -3.67 7.58 -9.03
CA ARG A 24 -3.30 7.56 -10.44
C ARG A 24 -4.01 6.45 -11.21
N HIS A 25 -4.16 5.27 -10.62
CA HIS A 25 -4.89 4.17 -11.23
C HIS A 25 -6.39 4.51 -11.41
N LEU A 26 -7.03 5.10 -10.39
CA LEU A 26 -8.42 5.55 -10.47
C LEU A 26 -8.60 6.64 -11.53
N GLU A 27 -7.75 7.65 -11.52
CA GLU A 27 -7.77 8.74 -12.49
C GLU A 27 -7.59 8.22 -13.93
N ALA A 28 -6.70 7.24 -14.13
CA ALA A 28 -6.52 6.58 -15.43
C ALA A 28 -7.76 5.79 -15.88
N GLN A 29 -8.45 5.13 -14.94
CA GLN A 29 -9.71 4.44 -15.24
C GLN A 29 -10.83 5.43 -15.56
N GLU A 30 -10.95 6.51 -14.80
CA GLU A 30 -11.97 7.56 -14.99
C GLU A 30 -11.74 8.37 -16.26
N ALA A 31 -10.48 8.64 -16.61
CA ALA A 31 -10.09 9.31 -17.86
C ALA A 31 -10.22 8.40 -19.10
N GLY A 32 -10.56 7.11 -18.91
CA GLY A 32 -10.68 6.16 -20.01
C GLY A 32 -9.35 5.92 -20.74
N LEU A 33 -8.22 5.96 -20.02
CA LEU A 33 -6.91 5.71 -20.61
C LEU A 33 -6.82 4.29 -21.20
N PRO A 34 -5.88 4.07 -22.13
CA PRO A 34 -5.70 2.75 -22.74
C PRO A 34 -5.48 1.66 -21.68
N ALA A 35 -6.06 0.49 -21.90
CA ALA A 35 -5.96 -0.64 -20.97
C ALA A 35 -4.49 -0.99 -20.60
N GLN A 36 -3.55 -0.80 -21.53
CA GLN A 36 -2.13 -0.98 -21.27
C GLN A 36 -1.57 -0.03 -20.21
N GLU A 37 -2.03 1.22 -20.18
CA GLU A 37 -1.58 2.22 -19.22
C GLU A 37 -2.23 2.01 -17.84
N VAL A 38 -3.52 1.65 -17.84
CA VAL A 38 -4.22 1.24 -16.61
C VAL A 38 -3.57 0.00 -15.99
N GLU A 39 -3.19 -1.01 -16.79
CA GLU A 39 -2.51 -2.21 -16.30
C GLU A 39 -1.11 -1.90 -15.75
N ARG A 40 -0.35 -0.99 -16.38
CA ARG A 40 0.92 -0.52 -15.82
C ARG A 40 0.74 0.13 -14.45
N LEU A 41 -0.24 1.01 -14.31
CA LEU A 41 -0.55 1.65 -13.04
C LEU A 41 -1.03 0.63 -11.99
N ARG A 42 -1.77 -0.39 -12.41
CA ARG A 42 -2.19 -1.49 -11.55
C ARG A 42 -1.00 -2.31 -11.03
N LEU A 43 -0.04 -2.64 -11.88
CA LEU A 43 1.19 -3.35 -11.47
C LEU A 43 2.02 -2.54 -10.48
N ILE A 44 2.13 -1.23 -10.69
CA ILE A 44 2.81 -0.31 -9.75
C ILE A 44 2.08 -0.32 -8.41
N LEU A 45 0.76 -0.16 -8.41
CA LEU A 45 -0.06 -0.22 -7.20
C LEU A 45 0.11 -1.56 -6.46
N GLU A 46 0.07 -2.68 -7.17
CA GLU A 46 0.25 -4.01 -6.57
C GLU A 46 1.63 -4.16 -5.92
N SER A 47 2.68 -3.63 -6.56
CA SER A 47 4.03 -3.62 -5.98
C SER A 47 4.09 -2.79 -4.69
N GLN A 48 3.44 -1.63 -4.66
CA GLN A 48 3.44 -0.78 -3.47
C GLN A 48 2.63 -1.39 -2.32
N ILE A 49 1.50 -2.05 -2.62
CA ILE A 49 0.73 -2.79 -1.62
C ILE A 49 1.56 -3.94 -1.02
N LYS A 50 2.29 -4.69 -1.86
CA LYS A 50 3.21 -5.74 -1.39
C LYS A 50 4.31 -5.17 -0.51
N ALA A 51 4.90 -4.03 -0.87
CA ALA A 51 5.91 -3.35 -0.06
C ALA A 51 5.34 -2.87 1.30
N ALA A 52 4.13 -2.32 1.32
CA ALA A 52 3.45 -1.91 2.55
C ALA A 52 3.13 -3.11 3.46
N HIS A 53 2.67 -4.22 2.88
CA HIS A 53 2.41 -5.46 3.62
C HIS A 53 3.71 -6.07 4.18
N GLN A 54 4.79 -6.06 3.40
CA GLN A 54 6.10 -6.50 3.86
C GLN A 54 6.60 -5.61 5.00
N TYR A 55 6.48 -4.29 4.86
CA TYR A 55 6.82 -3.33 5.92
C TYR A 55 6.02 -3.61 7.21
N HIS A 56 4.72 -3.87 7.10
CA HIS A 56 3.88 -4.21 8.25
C HIS A 56 4.32 -5.52 8.92
N SER A 57 4.65 -6.54 8.11
CA SER A 57 5.14 -7.83 8.58
C SER A 57 6.50 -7.72 9.28
N ASP A 58 7.42 -6.95 8.71
CA ASP A 58 8.73 -6.65 9.31
C ASP A 58 8.60 -5.81 10.59
N ALA A 59 7.71 -4.82 10.61
CA ALA A 59 7.45 -3.99 11.79
C ALA A 59 6.86 -4.80 12.95
N MET A 60 5.89 -5.69 12.68
CA MET A 60 5.34 -6.62 13.67
C MET A 60 6.36 -7.67 14.11
N GLY A 61 7.17 -8.19 13.18
CA GLY A 61 8.24 -9.17 13.47
C GLY A 61 9.43 -8.58 14.24
N ARG A 62 9.62 -7.25 14.19
CA ARG A 62 10.60 -6.49 14.97
C ARG A 62 10.05 -5.93 16.27
N ALA A 63 8.82 -6.27 16.68
CA ALA A 63 8.44 -6.07 18.07
C ALA A 63 9.45 -6.85 18.91
N PRO A 64 10.30 -6.19 19.74
CA PRO A 64 11.14 -6.93 20.65
C PRO A 64 10.18 -7.72 21.51
N LEU A 65 10.28 -9.04 21.46
CA LEU A 65 9.81 -9.91 22.53
C LEU A 65 10.57 -9.43 23.77
N ASN A 66 10.02 -8.42 24.44
CA ASN A 66 10.42 -8.05 25.79
C ASN A 66 9.92 -9.17 26.68
N ARG A 67 10.68 -10.25 26.64
CA ARG A 67 10.60 -11.39 27.52
C ARG A 67 11.49 -11.03 28.70
N HIS A 68 10.92 -10.31 29.67
CA HIS A 68 11.47 -10.15 31.01
C HIS A 68 10.34 -10.09 32.03
#